data_AF-A0A950GEE0-F1
#
_entry.id   AF-A0A950GEE0-F1
#
_cell.length_a   1.000
_cell.length_b   1.000
_cell.length_c   1.000
_cell.angle_alpha   90.00
_cell.angle_beta   90.00
_cell.angle_gamma   90.00
#
_symmetry.space_group_name_H-M   'P 1'
#
loop_
_entity.id
_entity.type
_entity.pdbx_description
1 polymer ?
#
loop_
_entity_poly.entity_id
_entity_poly.type
_entity_poly.pdbx_seq_one_letter_code
_entity_poly.pdbx_strand_id
1 'polypeptide(L)'
;MELSAYAFRVLCHLKRRADHSGKAFPGMRSIAQKCCLSVSTVCRAVKELQTRGVLRVEARGENVSNLYLLTSPDEWKSKDGRPFQHTNKVRPPRGEAVSIRNGGVSIANTPVSRGNGPVSDRNGRESKRRESKEGDPLKGIQKKAIQEKTTTTPCACAPEAEPMIPDKAVVVVSSGSGFEAEEKRRHQRLAELSSQFCLNPSQANELHRIAKDPDKGMAYIEEKAQLTLSEPRDNAAAFFVLALERNWKPKVKIAKQPKSEPTPQKPPEPLADFSAEMTWWQSATDAQREDILRDPRFDLYRKSMRKGVTAASLGLPVLRQVLAELAQEASRTATVLEKAQQPEAAAA
;
A
#
# COMPACT_ATOMS: atom_id res chain seq x y z
N MET A 1 -1.29 18.21 27.91
CA MET A 1 -0.65 16.99 27.35
C MET A 1 0.02 17.37 26.04
N GLU A 2 1.34 17.21 25.92
CA GLU A 2 2.04 17.42 24.64
C GLU A 2 2.21 16.08 23.92
N LEU A 3 1.32 15.79 22.98
CA LEU A 3 1.51 14.74 21.98
C LEU A 3 2.13 15.37 20.72
N SER A 4 2.97 14.62 20.03
CA SER A 4 3.32 14.97 18.64
C SER A 4 2.05 15.12 17.79
N ALA A 5 2.08 16.03 16.82
CA ALA A 5 0.97 16.23 15.88
C ALA A 5 0.57 14.93 15.17
N TYR A 6 1.54 14.06 14.87
CA TYR A 6 1.29 12.75 14.26
C TYR A 6 0.58 11.78 15.22
N ALA A 7 1.01 11.73 16.48
CA ALA A 7 0.38 10.91 17.52
C ALA A 7 -1.06 11.36 17.78
N PHE A 8 -1.30 12.67 17.86
CA PHE A 8 -2.64 13.22 17.99
C PHE A 8 -3.54 12.85 16.79
N ARG A 9 -3.04 12.95 15.56
CA ARG A 9 -3.80 12.58 14.36
C ARG A 9 -4.18 11.10 14.34
N VAL A 10 -3.24 10.21 14.70
CA VAL A 10 -3.50 8.76 14.83
C VAL A 10 -4.53 8.50 15.93
N LEU A 11 -4.41 9.16 17.08
CA LEU A 11 -5.37 9.04 18.19
C LEU A 11 -6.79 9.44 17.76
N CYS A 12 -6.96 10.55 17.06
CA CYS A 12 -8.26 10.97 16.53
C CYS A 12 -8.86 9.93 15.57
N HIS A 13 -8.03 9.33 14.72
CA HIS A 13 -8.46 8.27 13.81
C HIS A 13 -8.93 7.02 14.57
N LEU A 14 -8.16 6.58 15.56
CA LEU A 14 -8.50 5.44 16.42
C LEU A 14 -9.79 5.70 17.21
N LYS A 15 -9.93 6.89 17.82
CA LYS A 15 -11.13 7.27 18.58
C LYS A 15 -12.40 7.27 17.72
N ARG A 16 -12.32 7.68 16.46
CA ARG A 16 -13.46 7.64 15.52
C ARG A 16 -13.84 6.20 15.12
N ARG A 17 -12.87 5.28 15.16
CA ARG A 17 -13.04 3.86 14.79
C ARG A 17 -13.29 2.97 16.00
N ALA A 18 -13.21 3.51 17.21
CA ALA A 18 -13.37 2.74 18.42
C ALA A 18 -14.85 2.49 18.70
N ASP A 19 -15.15 1.29 19.18
CA ASP A 19 -16.48 0.93 19.66
C ASP A 19 -16.78 1.65 20.99
N HIS A 20 -17.99 1.46 21.52
CA HIS A 20 -18.40 1.97 22.84
C HIS A 20 -17.48 1.51 23.99
N SER A 21 -16.78 0.39 23.80
CA SER A 21 -15.80 -0.16 24.76
C SER A 21 -14.38 0.41 24.59
N GLY A 22 -14.17 1.35 23.66
CA GLY A 22 -12.85 1.93 23.38
C GLY A 22 -11.91 1.03 22.57
N LYS A 23 -12.43 -0.07 22.00
CA LYS A 23 -11.67 -1.03 21.18
C LYS A 23 -11.68 -0.63 19.70
N ALA A 24 -10.54 -0.67 19.03
CA ALA A 24 -10.43 -0.40 17.60
C ALA A 24 -9.56 -1.48 16.90
N PHE A 25 -9.96 -1.87 15.70
CA PHE A 25 -9.28 -2.92 14.89
C PHE A 25 -8.72 -2.47 13.52
N PRO A 26 -8.19 -1.24 13.34
CA PRO A 26 -7.65 -0.85 12.04
C PRO A 26 -6.27 -1.48 11.78
N GLY A 27 -6.08 -2.03 10.58
CA GLY A 27 -4.75 -2.46 10.12
C GLY A 27 -3.78 -1.27 9.95
N MET A 28 -2.48 -1.48 10.20
CA MET A 28 -1.47 -0.41 10.17
C MET A 28 -1.42 0.35 8.83
N ARG A 29 -1.56 -0.36 7.70
CA ARG A 29 -1.63 0.25 6.35
C ARG A 29 -2.88 1.11 6.17
N SER A 30 -4.00 0.70 6.76
CA SER A 30 -5.26 1.46 6.72
C SER A 30 -5.14 2.78 7.49
N ILE A 31 -4.53 2.73 8.69
CA ILE A 31 -4.23 3.94 9.48
C ILE A 31 -3.33 4.88 8.69
N ALA A 32 -2.24 4.36 8.12
CA ALA A 32 -1.28 5.11 7.31
C ALA A 32 -1.97 5.81 6.13
N GLN A 33 -2.79 5.09 5.37
CA GLN A 33 -3.52 5.63 4.23
C GLN A 33 -4.52 6.71 4.65
N LYS A 34 -5.34 6.46 5.68
CA LYS A 34 -6.37 7.43 6.13
C LYS A 34 -5.79 8.64 6.85
N CYS A 35 -4.61 8.50 7.46
CA CYS A 35 -3.90 9.59 8.10
C CYS A 35 -2.90 10.29 7.16
N CYS A 36 -2.75 9.85 5.91
CA CYS A 36 -1.73 10.35 4.98
C CYS A 36 -0.31 10.34 5.60
N LEU A 37 0.04 9.26 6.31
CA LEU A 37 1.34 9.06 6.95
C LEU A 37 2.03 7.82 6.36
N SER A 38 3.36 7.76 6.43
CA SER A 38 4.07 6.52 6.19
C SER A 38 3.81 5.52 7.32
N VAL A 39 3.89 4.22 7.01
CA VAL A 39 3.72 3.15 8.01
C VAL A 39 4.72 3.28 9.16
N SER A 40 5.96 3.71 8.86
CA SER A 40 6.99 3.95 9.88
C SER A 40 6.64 5.09 10.83
N THR A 41 6.07 6.20 10.32
CA THR A 41 5.60 7.32 11.14
C THR A 41 4.41 6.91 12.01
N VAL A 42 3.48 6.11 11.49
CA VAL A 42 2.38 5.55 12.30
C VAL A 42 2.94 4.67 13.41
N CYS A 43 3.91 3.81 13.14
CA CYS A 43 4.54 2.97 14.17
C CYS A 43 5.18 3.82 15.28
N ARG A 44 5.90 4.90 14.94
CA ARG A 44 6.47 5.84 15.92
C ARG A 44 5.38 6.53 16.74
N ALA A 45 4.32 7.01 16.09
CA ALA A 45 3.17 7.64 16.74
C ALA A 45 2.44 6.69 17.70
N VAL A 46 2.23 5.43 17.32
CA VAL A 46 1.63 4.39 18.17
C VAL A 46 2.50 4.09 19.39
N LYS A 47 3.82 3.97 19.21
CA LYS A 47 4.77 3.80 20.32
C LYS A 47 4.71 4.99 21.29
N GLU A 48 4.65 6.22 20.75
CA GLU A 48 4.50 7.43 21.58
C GLU A 48 3.21 7.36 22.41
N LEU A 49 2.07 7.04 21.79
CA LEU A 49 0.79 6.90 22.50
C LEU A 49 0.84 5.79 23.58
N GLN A 50 1.55 4.70 23.32
CA GLN A 50 1.75 3.61 24.27
C GLN A 50 2.63 4.03 25.46
N THR A 51 3.74 4.72 25.21
CA THR A 51 4.61 5.28 26.26
C THR A 51 3.84 6.25 27.16
N ARG A 52 2.90 7.02 26.61
CA ARG A 52 2.03 7.93 27.36
C ARG A 52 0.87 7.24 28.07
N GLY A 53 0.68 5.93 27.91
CA GLY A 53 -0.47 5.22 28.50
C GLY A 53 -1.82 5.64 27.92
N VAL A 54 -1.84 6.27 26.75
CA VAL A 54 -3.09 6.66 26.05
C VAL A 54 -3.69 5.46 25.30
N LEU A 55 -2.82 4.53 24.91
CA LEU A 55 -3.15 3.41 24.04
C LEU A 55 -2.46 2.13 24.51
N ARG A 56 -3.21 1.03 24.66
CA ARG A 56 -2.65 -0.31 24.80
C ARG A 56 -2.82 -1.07 23.48
N VAL A 57 -1.79 -1.82 23.10
CA VAL A 57 -1.76 -2.59 21.85
C VAL A 57 -1.64 -4.06 22.19
N GLU A 58 -2.59 -4.86 21.73
CA GLU A 58 -2.61 -6.31 21.91
C GLU A 58 -2.44 -7.00 20.54
N ALA A 59 -1.48 -7.92 20.46
CA ALA A 59 -1.29 -8.74 19.27
C ALA A 59 -2.30 -9.90 19.28
N ARG A 60 -3.05 -10.08 18.19
CA ARG A 60 -4.11 -11.10 18.08
C ARG A 60 -3.68 -12.35 17.28
N GLY A 61 -2.45 -12.37 16.75
CA GLY A 61 -1.90 -13.47 15.95
C GLY A 61 -1.14 -12.99 14.71
N GLU A 62 -0.56 -13.92 13.96
CA GLU A 62 0.36 -13.62 12.84
C GLU A 62 -0.33 -12.99 11.62
N ASN A 63 -1.61 -13.31 11.38
CA ASN A 63 -2.39 -12.82 10.24
C ASN A 63 -3.58 -11.94 10.63
N VAL A 64 -3.69 -11.56 11.91
CA VAL A 64 -4.81 -10.75 12.41
C VAL A 64 -4.28 -9.37 12.77
N SER A 65 -5.02 -8.32 12.40
CA SER A 65 -4.67 -6.96 12.79
C SER A 65 -4.65 -6.80 14.31
N ASN A 66 -3.66 -6.05 14.81
CA ASN A 66 -3.56 -5.71 16.24
C ASN A 66 -4.85 -5.08 16.76
N LEU A 67 -5.17 -5.36 18.02
CA LEU A 67 -6.23 -4.71 18.77
C LEU A 67 -5.67 -3.49 19.49
N TYR A 68 -6.34 -2.36 19.33
CA TYR A 68 -5.98 -1.08 19.94
C TYR A 68 -7.03 -0.73 21.00
N LEU A 69 -6.60 -0.58 22.25
CA LEU A 69 -7.45 -0.26 23.39
C LEU A 69 -7.16 1.17 23.86
N LEU A 70 -8.16 2.05 23.77
CA LEU A 70 -8.07 3.42 24.27
C LEU A 70 -8.24 3.42 25.79
N THR A 71 -7.28 4.05 26.47
CA THR A 71 -7.27 4.10 27.93
C THR A 71 -7.96 5.38 28.44
N SER A 72 -8.60 5.29 29.60
CA SER A 72 -9.24 6.44 30.26
C SER A 72 -8.23 7.57 30.55
N PRO A 73 -8.65 8.85 30.49
CA PRO A 73 -7.78 10.00 30.71
C PRO A 73 -6.98 9.98 32.03
N ASP A 74 -7.49 9.31 33.06
CA ASP A 74 -6.87 9.19 34.38
C ASP A 74 -5.58 8.36 34.37
N GLU A 75 -5.43 7.45 33.41
CA GLU A 75 -4.24 6.59 33.28
C GLU A 75 -3.13 7.24 32.43
N TRP A 76 -3.37 8.44 31.89
CA TRP A 76 -2.44 9.08 30.97
C TRP A 76 -1.21 9.63 31.70
N LYS A 77 -0.02 9.28 31.19
CA LYS A 77 1.27 9.69 31.73
C LYS A 77 1.84 10.90 31.00
N SER A 78 2.48 11.80 31.74
CA SER A 78 3.27 12.89 31.15
C SER A 78 4.56 12.35 30.50
N LYS A 79 5.22 13.20 29.70
CA LYS A 79 6.50 12.90 29.01
C LYS A 79 7.57 12.47 30.01
N ASP A 80 7.55 13.11 31.19
CA ASP A 80 8.47 12.88 32.30
C ASP A 80 8.14 11.62 33.13
N GLY A 81 7.15 10.81 32.73
CA GLY A 81 6.68 9.66 33.50
C GLY A 81 5.86 10.01 34.75
N ARG A 82 5.74 11.30 35.10
CA ARG A 82 4.85 11.75 36.18
C ARG A 82 3.37 11.57 35.79
N PRO A 83 2.50 11.12 36.71
CA PRO A 83 1.07 11.05 36.47
C PRO A 83 0.55 12.44 36.11
N PHE A 84 -0.33 12.50 35.11
CA PHE A 84 -0.90 13.76 34.66
C PHE A 84 -1.83 14.29 35.75
N GLN A 85 -1.40 15.31 36.49
CA GLN A 85 -2.31 16.03 37.37
C GLN A 85 -3.28 16.82 36.49
N HIS A 86 -4.55 16.45 36.51
CA HIS A 86 -5.62 17.18 35.84
C HIS A 86 -5.85 18.50 36.62
N THR A 87 -4.90 19.42 36.52
CA THR A 87 -5.09 20.73 37.10
C THR A 87 -6.08 21.46 36.20
N ASN A 88 -7.36 21.39 36.55
CA ASN A 88 -8.39 22.37 36.17
C ASN A 88 -8.02 23.73 36.78
N LYS A 89 -6.80 24.22 36.51
CA LYS A 89 -6.49 25.64 36.61
C LYS A 89 -7.20 26.26 35.42
N VAL A 90 -8.50 26.51 35.62
CA VAL A 90 -9.24 27.55 34.92
C VAL A 90 -8.30 28.73 34.92
N ARG A 91 -7.72 29.02 33.76
CA ARG A 91 -6.92 30.23 33.58
C ARG A 91 -7.87 31.34 34.02
N PRO A 92 -7.58 32.10 35.09
CA PRO A 92 -8.47 33.18 35.48
C PRO A 92 -8.72 34.02 34.22
N PRO A 93 -9.97 34.44 33.96
CA PRO A 93 -10.27 35.28 32.80
C PRO A 93 -9.24 36.39 32.80
N ARG A 94 -8.53 36.49 31.68
CA ARG A 94 -7.42 37.41 31.49
C ARG A 94 -8.01 38.81 31.64
N GLY A 95 -8.04 39.29 32.87
CA GLY A 95 -8.58 40.59 33.22
C GLY A 95 -7.87 41.60 32.34
N GLU A 96 -8.67 42.26 31.53
CA GLU A 96 -8.34 43.52 30.89
C GLU A 96 -7.77 44.46 31.95
N ALA A 97 -6.46 44.56 32.01
CA ALA A 97 -5.81 45.79 32.44
C ALA A 97 -5.48 46.58 31.18
N VAL A 98 -6.51 47.13 30.54
CA VAL A 98 -6.36 48.26 29.63
C VAL A 98 -6.01 49.46 30.51
N SER A 99 -4.72 49.63 30.78
CA SER A 99 -4.19 50.87 31.35
C SER A 99 -4.03 51.87 30.20
N ILE A 100 -5.03 52.73 30.03
CA ILE A 100 -4.92 53.96 29.25
C ILE A 100 -3.88 54.83 29.96
N ARG A 101 -2.67 54.96 29.39
CA ARG A 101 -1.70 55.98 29.80
C ARG A 101 -1.90 57.23 28.95
N ASN A 102 -2.47 58.25 29.56
CA ASN A 102 -2.20 59.64 29.19
C ASN A 102 -1.06 60.16 30.06
N GLY A 103 -0.01 60.66 29.39
CA GLY A 103 0.90 61.66 29.94
C GLY A 103 2.17 61.18 30.64
N GLY A 104 3.30 61.77 30.27
CA GLY A 104 4.36 62.12 31.22
C GLY A 104 5.66 61.32 31.14
N VAL A 105 6.60 61.84 30.36
CA VAL A 105 8.06 61.96 30.62
C VAL A 105 8.61 61.22 31.84
N SER A 106 9.58 60.32 31.63
CA SER A 106 10.94 60.48 32.19
C SER A 106 11.91 59.45 31.62
N ILE A 107 13.00 59.95 31.05
CA ILE A 107 14.13 59.18 30.53
C ILE A 107 15.05 58.88 31.72
N ALA A 108 15.22 57.60 32.04
CA ALA A 108 16.30 57.15 32.92
C ALA A 108 17.01 55.96 32.27
N ASN A 109 18.22 56.25 31.79
CA ASN A 109 19.17 55.30 31.25
C ASN A 109 19.53 54.23 32.29
N THR A 110 19.39 52.96 31.93
CA THR A 110 20.03 51.86 32.67
C THR A 110 21.04 51.15 31.76
N PRO A 111 22.29 50.96 32.21
CA PRO A 111 23.37 50.49 31.37
C PRO A 111 23.37 48.96 31.20
N VAL A 112 23.83 48.58 30.02
CA VAL A 112 24.19 47.25 29.53
C VAL A 112 25.09 46.51 30.54
N SER A 113 24.70 45.30 30.95
CA SER A 113 25.62 44.35 31.57
C SER A 113 25.78 43.12 30.67
N ARG A 114 26.88 43.12 29.91
CA ARG A 114 27.40 41.98 29.15
C ARG A 114 28.13 41.05 30.12
N GLY A 115 27.53 39.93 30.46
CA GLY A 115 28.19 38.82 31.15
C GLY A 115 28.65 37.77 30.16
N ASN A 116 29.92 37.84 29.74
CA ASN A 116 30.65 36.74 29.10
C ASN A 116 30.92 35.65 30.15
N GLY A 117 30.32 34.48 29.98
CA GLY A 117 30.66 33.28 30.75
C GLY A 117 31.71 32.43 30.00
N PRO A 118 32.71 31.87 30.70
CA PRO A 118 33.90 31.28 30.08
C PRO A 118 33.66 29.90 29.48
N VAL A 119 34.30 29.70 28.32
CA VAL A 119 34.54 28.40 27.67
C VAL A 119 35.53 27.63 28.54
N SER A 120 35.11 26.48 29.08
CA SER A 120 36.01 25.51 29.68
C SER A 120 36.12 24.28 28.79
N ASP A 121 37.25 24.20 28.09
CA ASP A 121 37.83 22.98 27.55
C ASP A 121 37.96 21.91 28.63
N ARG A 122 37.45 20.70 28.36
CA ARG A 122 37.98 19.47 28.96
C ARG A 122 37.97 18.32 27.96
N ASN A 123 39.14 18.11 27.39
CA ASN A 123 39.63 16.81 26.93
C ASN A 123 39.57 15.78 28.07
N GLY A 124 39.22 14.53 27.75
CA GLY A 124 39.15 13.45 28.73
C GLY A 124 38.90 12.08 28.13
N ARG A 125 39.80 11.66 27.25
CA ARG A 125 39.93 10.32 26.67
C ARG A 125 40.26 9.32 27.78
N GLU A 126 39.37 8.37 28.09
CA GLU A 126 39.75 7.21 28.90
C GLU A 126 39.10 5.93 28.36
N SER A 127 39.88 5.20 27.58
CA SER A 127 39.60 3.86 27.07
C SER A 127 39.79 2.84 28.19
N LYS A 128 38.73 2.46 28.90
CA LYS A 128 38.75 1.29 29.79
C LYS A 128 38.27 0.05 29.06
N ARG A 129 39.27 -0.69 28.56
CA ARG A 129 39.25 -2.11 28.23
C ARG A 129 38.61 -2.88 29.39
N ARG A 130 37.45 -3.51 29.18
CA ARG A 130 36.90 -4.52 30.09
C ARG A 130 36.79 -5.85 29.36
N GLU A 131 37.42 -6.82 30.02
CA GLU A 131 37.52 -8.22 29.68
C GLU A 131 36.15 -8.90 29.63
N SER A 132 36.12 -9.90 28.77
CA SER A 132 35.09 -10.87 28.50
C SER A 132 34.59 -11.58 29.75
N LYS A 133 33.27 -11.76 29.88
CA LYS A 133 32.70 -12.98 30.46
C LYS A 133 31.54 -13.47 29.62
N GLU A 134 31.68 -14.72 29.20
CA GLU A 134 30.68 -15.60 28.62
C GLU A 134 29.39 -15.64 29.44
N GLY A 135 28.25 -15.80 28.77
CA GLY A 135 27.00 -16.19 29.42
C GLY A 135 25.72 -15.74 28.71
N ASP A 136 25.21 -16.63 27.83
CA ASP A 136 23.80 -16.85 27.47
C ASP A 136 23.03 -15.97 26.45
N PRO A 137 22.08 -16.60 25.71
CA PRO A 137 21.74 -16.20 24.34
C PRO A 137 20.29 -15.79 24.20
N LEU A 138 19.99 -14.54 23.83
CA LEU A 138 18.68 -14.20 23.28
C LEU A 138 18.73 -13.05 22.27
N LYS A 139 18.05 -13.31 21.14
CA LYS A 139 17.24 -12.35 20.34
C LYS A 139 17.95 -11.30 19.47
N GLY A 140 17.80 -11.50 18.16
CA GLY A 140 17.01 -10.58 17.33
C GLY A 140 17.71 -9.32 16.81
N ILE A 141 18.09 -9.34 15.52
CA ILE A 141 18.30 -8.12 14.73
C ILE A 141 17.65 -8.32 13.36
N GLN A 142 16.42 -7.84 13.17
CA GLN A 142 15.87 -7.60 11.84
C GLN A 142 16.16 -6.14 11.43
N LYS A 143 17.14 -5.96 10.55
CA LYS A 143 17.34 -4.72 9.78
C LYS A 143 16.46 -4.78 8.54
N LYS A 144 15.62 -3.76 8.28
CA LYS A 144 14.99 -3.56 6.97
C LYS A 144 15.21 -2.14 6.44
N ALA A 145 16.04 -2.12 5.41
CA ALA A 145 15.99 -1.38 4.15
C ALA A 145 15.23 -0.05 4.10
N ILE A 146 16.02 1.00 3.92
CA ILE A 146 15.66 2.26 3.27
C ILE A 146 15.53 1.94 1.77
N GLN A 147 14.38 2.24 1.16
CA GLN A 147 14.22 2.23 -0.30
C GLN A 147 14.40 3.66 -0.80
N GLU A 148 15.57 3.95 -1.36
CA GLU A 148 15.81 5.14 -2.16
C GLU A 148 15.25 4.90 -3.56
N LYS A 149 14.46 5.85 -4.07
CA LYS A 149 13.94 5.82 -5.42
C LYS A 149 15.06 6.26 -6.36
N THR A 150 15.74 5.31 -6.98
CA THR A 150 16.69 5.58 -8.07
C THR A 150 15.96 5.44 -9.40
N THR A 151 15.82 6.57 -10.11
CA THR A 151 15.49 6.59 -11.53
C THR A 151 16.79 6.44 -12.28
N THR A 152 17.03 5.27 -12.87
CA THR A 152 18.24 5.00 -13.65
C THR A 152 17.97 5.32 -15.12
N THR A 153 18.50 6.46 -15.58
CA THR A 153 18.65 6.79 -17.00
C THR A 153 19.85 6.01 -17.55
N PRO A 154 19.76 5.34 -18.71
CA PRO A 154 20.89 4.60 -19.26
C PRO A 154 22.01 5.56 -19.70
N CYS A 155 23.21 5.37 -19.15
CA CYS A 155 24.44 6.04 -19.60
C CYS A 155 24.85 5.44 -20.95
N ALA A 156 24.84 6.26 -22.00
CA ALA A 156 25.38 5.88 -23.30
C ALA A 156 26.91 5.92 -23.24
N CYS A 157 27.54 4.75 -23.10
CA CYS A 157 28.98 4.60 -23.33
C CYS A 157 29.23 4.23 -24.79
N ALA A 158 30.17 4.94 -25.41
CA ALA A 158 30.63 4.81 -26.79
C ALA A 158 31.26 3.43 -27.08
N PRO A 159 31.33 3.00 -28.36
CA PRO A 159 31.92 1.71 -28.72
C PRO A 159 33.45 1.72 -28.65
N GLU A 160 34.01 0.81 -27.84
CA GLU A 160 35.43 0.47 -27.77
C GLU A 160 35.83 -0.50 -28.89
N ALA A 161 37.09 -0.34 -29.31
CA ALA A 161 37.72 -0.90 -30.50
C ALA A 161 37.83 -2.44 -30.52
N GLU A 162 37.78 -2.99 -31.73
CA GLU A 162 38.04 -4.42 -32.00
C GLU A 162 39.50 -4.81 -31.71
N PRO A 163 39.75 -5.94 -31.04
CA PRO A 163 41.11 -6.45 -30.87
C PRO A 163 41.54 -7.37 -32.03
N MET A 164 42.78 -7.14 -32.47
CA MET A 164 43.57 -7.95 -33.40
C MET A 164 43.58 -9.44 -33.04
N ILE A 165 43.51 -10.28 -34.07
CA ILE A 165 43.63 -11.75 -34.04
C ILE A 165 45.12 -12.12 -34.05
N PRO A 166 45.68 -12.79 -33.01
CA PRO A 166 46.97 -13.44 -33.12
C PRO A 166 46.83 -14.90 -33.60
N ASP A 167 47.83 -15.30 -34.38
CA ASP A 167 47.94 -16.58 -35.08
C ASP A 167 48.00 -17.82 -34.20
N LYS A 168 47.55 -18.92 -34.83
CA LYS A 168 47.35 -20.29 -34.35
C LYS A 168 48.51 -20.84 -33.49
N ALA A 169 48.27 -20.96 -32.19
CA ALA A 169 49.01 -21.86 -31.31
C ALA A 169 48.20 -23.15 -31.05
N VAL A 170 48.85 -24.30 -31.20
CA VAL A 170 48.28 -25.63 -30.95
C VAL A 170 48.08 -25.80 -29.43
N VAL A 171 46.83 -25.79 -28.98
CA VAL A 171 46.45 -25.93 -27.56
C VAL A 171 46.27 -27.40 -27.21
N VAL A 172 47.12 -27.90 -26.31
CA VAL A 172 46.95 -29.16 -25.59
C VAL A 172 45.74 -29.02 -24.66
N VAL A 173 44.67 -29.76 -24.92
CA VAL A 173 43.44 -29.74 -24.14
C VAL A 173 43.64 -30.51 -22.84
N SER A 174 43.99 -29.80 -21.77
CA SER A 174 43.93 -30.33 -20.40
C SER A 174 42.47 -30.30 -19.91
N SER A 175 41.81 -31.45 -19.93
CA SER A 175 40.36 -31.65 -19.70
C SER A 175 39.86 -31.43 -18.26
N GLY A 176 40.59 -30.72 -17.40
CA GLY A 176 40.31 -30.63 -15.96
C GLY A 176 39.93 -29.25 -15.41
N SER A 177 40.14 -28.15 -16.15
CA SER A 177 40.03 -26.77 -15.60
C SER A 177 38.83 -25.96 -16.10
N GLY A 178 38.02 -26.50 -17.02
CA GLY A 178 36.92 -25.77 -17.65
C GLY A 178 35.79 -25.39 -16.69
N PHE A 179 35.44 -26.30 -15.77
CA PHE A 179 34.28 -26.12 -14.89
C PHE A 179 34.47 -24.95 -13.90
N GLU A 180 35.65 -24.84 -13.28
CA GLU A 180 35.92 -23.75 -12.34
C GLU A 180 35.94 -22.38 -13.04
N ALA A 181 36.48 -22.32 -14.26
CA ALA A 181 36.51 -21.09 -15.04
C ALA A 181 35.09 -20.64 -15.44
N GLU A 182 34.24 -21.58 -15.83
CA GLU A 182 32.84 -21.31 -16.17
C GLU A 182 32.02 -20.89 -14.95
N GLU A 183 32.22 -21.54 -13.80
CA GLU A 183 31.54 -21.16 -12.56
C GLU A 183 31.94 -19.75 -12.09
N LYS A 184 33.22 -19.38 -12.22
CA LYS A 184 33.68 -18.01 -11.92
C LYS A 184 33.03 -16.98 -12.84
N ARG A 185 32.96 -17.26 -14.16
CA ARG A 185 32.26 -16.40 -15.13
C ARG A 185 30.78 -16.25 -14.78
N ARG A 186 30.13 -17.34 -14.36
CA ARG A 186 28.72 -17.32 -13.91
C ARG A 186 28.52 -16.38 -12.72
N HIS A 187 29.37 -16.48 -11.69
CA HIS A 187 29.26 -15.64 -10.50
C HIS A 187 29.51 -14.16 -10.82
N GLN A 188 30.50 -13.87 -11.65
CA GLN A 188 30.79 -12.51 -12.11
C GLN A 188 29.58 -11.91 -12.83
N ARG A 189 28.95 -12.69 -13.72
CA ARG A 189 27.77 -12.23 -14.48
C ARG A 189 26.55 -11.97 -13.59
N LEU A 190 26.31 -12.81 -12.60
CA LEU A 190 25.22 -12.61 -11.63
C LEU A 190 25.45 -11.37 -10.75
N ALA A 191 26.69 -11.10 -10.37
CA ALA A 191 27.05 -9.89 -9.63
C ALA A 191 26.81 -8.62 -10.46
N GLU A 192 27.17 -8.66 -11.75
CA GLU A 192 26.93 -7.56 -12.69
C GLU A 192 25.43 -7.28 -12.83
N LEU A 193 24.61 -8.31 -13.09
CA LEU A 193 23.15 -8.16 -13.19
C LEU A 193 22.52 -7.65 -11.89
N SER A 194 23.00 -8.13 -10.74
CA SER A 194 22.55 -7.67 -9.42
C SER A 194 22.82 -6.18 -9.23
N SER A 195 24.00 -5.72 -9.65
CA SER A 195 24.37 -4.30 -9.62
C SER A 195 23.54 -3.48 -10.63
N GLN A 196 23.42 -3.96 -11.87
CA GLN A 196 22.70 -3.29 -12.95
C GLN A 196 21.24 -3.01 -12.60
N PHE A 197 20.55 -3.98 -11.97
CA PHE A 197 19.16 -3.83 -11.54
C PHE A 197 19.00 -3.36 -10.09
N CYS A 198 20.10 -3.01 -9.39
CA CYS A 198 20.07 -2.58 -7.99
C CYS A 198 19.30 -3.56 -7.08
N LEU A 199 19.55 -4.86 -7.24
CA LEU A 199 18.83 -5.89 -6.48
C LEU A 199 19.25 -5.88 -5.01
N ASN A 200 18.28 -6.12 -4.13
CA ASN A 200 18.59 -6.34 -2.72
C ASN A 200 19.22 -7.73 -2.50
N PRO A 201 19.91 -7.99 -1.37
CA PRO A 201 20.58 -9.27 -1.13
C PRO A 201 19.65 -10.50 -1.20
N SER A 202 18.38 -10.35 -0.82
CA SER A 202 17.40 -11.44 -0.93
C SER A 202 17.06 -11.76 -2.39
N GLN A 203 16.94 -10.73 -3.24
CA GLN A 203 16.70 -10.88 -4.67
C GLN A 203 17.94 -11.43 -5.40
N ALA A 204 19.14 -11.00 -5.00
CA ALA A 204 20.39 -11.54 -5.53
C ALA A 204 20.53 -13.04 -5.21
N ASN A 205 20.20 -13.46 -3.98
CA ASN A 205 20.19 -14.87 -3.60
C ASN A 205 19.18 -15.69 -4.42
N GLU A 206 18.01 -15.12 -4.71
CA GLU A 206 17.02 -15.76 -5.58
C GLU A 206 17.54 -15.91 -7.01
N LEU A 207 18.25 -14.90 -7.53
CA LEU A 207 18.92 -14.97 -8.83
C LEU A 207 19.95 -16.11 -8.89
N HIS A 208 20.77 -16.27 -7.84
CA HIS A 208 21.71 -17.40 -7.72
C HIS A 208 21.00 -18.76 -7.65
N ARG A 209 19.84 -18.82 -6.99
CA ARG A 209 19.02 -20.04 -6.93
C ARG A 209 18.53 -20.45 -8.31
N ILE A 210 18.01 -19.49 -9.08
CA ILE A 210 17.53 -19.72 -10.45
C ILE A 210 18.69 -20.07 -11.40
N ALA A 211 19.87 -19.48 -11.22
CA ALA A 211 21.03 -19.79 -12.04
C ALA A 211 21.54 -21.24 -11.87
N LYS A 212 21.26 -21.86 -10.71
CA LYS A 212 21.57 -23.26 -10.39
C LYS A 212 20.49 -24.24 -10.84
N ASP A 213 19.32 -23.74 -11.22
CA ASP A 213 18.21 -24.55 -11.70
C ASP A 213 18.56 -25.12 -13.10
N PRO A 214 18.58 -26.44 -13.28
CA PRO A 214 18.94 -27.06 -14.56
C PRO A 214 17.97 -26.71 -15.70
N ASP A 215 16.72 -26.37 -15.39
CA ASP A 215 15.69 -26.10 -16.41
C ASP A 215 15.76 -24.66 -16.94
N LYS A 216 16.31 -23.73 -16.14
CA LYS A 216 16.39 -22.30 -16.49
C LYS A 216 17.81 -21.88 -16.83
N GLY A 217 18.76 -22.16 -15.94
CA GLY A 217 20.17 -21.79 -16.08
C GLY A 217 20.41 -20.28 -16.26
N MET A 218 21.61 -19.94 -16.73
CA MET A 218 22.01 -18.54 -16.99
C MET A 218 21.33 -17.92 -18.22
N ALA A 219 21.14 -18.70 -19.27
CA ALA A 219 20.56 -18.20 -20.52
C ALA A 219 19.16 -17.60 -20.31
N TYR A 220 18.33 -18.26 -19.48
CA TYR A 220 17.03 -17.73 -19.09
C TYR A 220 17.11 -16.39 -18.37
N ILE A 221 18.07 -16.24 -17.46
CA ILE A 221 18.27 -15.01 -16.69
C ILE A 221 18.65 -13.86 -17.62
N GLU A 222 19.58 -14.11 -18.57
CA GLU A 222 20.03 -13.11 -19.53
C GLU A 222 18.91 -12.68 -20.49
N GLU A 223 18.08 -13.63 -20.95
CA GLU A 223 16.88 -13.33 -21.75
C GLU A 223 15.95 -12.38 -20.99
N LYS A 224 15.66 -12.65 -19.71
CA LYS A 224 14.78 -11.77 -18.90
C LYS A 224 15.43 -10.42 -18.57
N ALA A 225 16.75 -10.37 -18.46
CA ALA A 225 17.49 -9.13 -18.26
C ALA A 225 17.36 -8.23 -19.50
N GLN A 226 17.64 -8.77 -20.68
CA GLN A 226 17.49 -8.05 -21.95
C GLN A 226 16.06 -7.54 -22.15
N LEU A 227 15.08 -8.38 -21.82
CA LEU A 227 13.68 -8.01 -21.90
C LEU A 227 13.32 -6.83 -20.99
N THR A 228 13.86 -6.82 -19.77
CA THR A 228 13.67 -5.70 -18.84
C THR A 228 14.36 -4.43 -19.35
N LEU A 229 15.51 -4.53 -20.02
CA LEU A 229 16.25 -3.38 -20.56
C LEU A 229 15.61 -2.81 -21.84
N SER A 230 14.89 -3.62 -22.60
CA SER A 230 14.24 -3.19 -23.86
C SER A 230 13.18 -2.10 -23.69
N GLU A 231 12.58 -1.97 -22.51
CA GLU A 231 11.58 -0.97 -22.21
C GLU A 231 11.98 -0.21 -20.92
N PRO A 232 12.26 1.10 -20.99
CA PRO A 232 12.58 1.87 -19.79
C PRO A 232 11.38 1.87 -18.85
N ARG A 233 11.59 1.41 -17.61
CA ARG A 233 10.54 1.28 -16.60
C ARG A 233 10.98 1.91 -15.29
N ASP A 234 10.07 2.67 -14.69
CA ASP A 234 10.19 3.08 -13.30
C ASP A 234 10.08 1.81 -12.45
N ASN A 235 11.19 1.37 -11.85
CA ASN A 235 11.35 0.12 -11.09
C ASN A 235 11.70 -1.14 -11.92
N ALA A 236 12.73 -1.04 -12.76
CA ALA A 236 13.33 -2.16 -13.49
C ALA A 236 13.64 -3.38 -12.58
N ALA A 237 14.11 -3.14 -11.35
CA ALA A 237 14.41 -4.19 -10.36
C ALA A 237 13.21 -5.11 -10.08
N ALA A 238 12.04 -4.53 -9.76
CA ALA A 238 10.85 -5.31 -9.46
C ALA A 238 10.32 -6.04 -10.69
N PHE A 239 10.42 -5.42 -11.86
CA PHE A 239 10.01 -6.05 -13.12
C PHE A 239 10.89 -7.25 -13.46
N PHE A 240 12.21 -7.12 -13.32
CA PHE A 240 13.16 -8.20 -13.57
C PHE A 240 12.87 -9.43 -12.68
N VAL A 241 12.64 -9.20 -11.38
CA VAL A 241 12.29 -10.29 -10.44
C VAL A 241 10.96 -10.95 -10.83
N LEU A 242 9.94 -10.16 -11.18
CA LEU A 242 8.66 -10.70 -11.64
C LEU A 242 8.78 -11.49 -12.95
N ALA A 243 9.69 -11.09 -13.85
CA ALA A 243 9.95 -11.80 -15.10
C ALA A 243 10.54 -13.20 -14.85
N LEU A 244 11.36 -13.34 -13.80
CA LEU A 244 11.98 -14.61 -13.38
C LEU A 244 10.99 -15.56 -12.68
N GLU A 245 10.04 -15.03 -11.91
CA GLU A 245 9.07 -15.82 -11.13
C GLU A 245 7.94 -16.43 -11.99
N ARG A 246 7.43 -15.67 -12.96
CA ARG A 246 6.11 -15.97 -13.57
C ARG A 246 6.13 -16.60 -14.95
N ASN A 247 7.26 -17.17 -15.40
CA ASN A 247 7.44 -17.58 -16.80
C ASN A 247 6.89 -16.51 -17.74
N TRP A 248 7.27 -15.26 -17.47
CA TRP A 248 6.65 -14.12 -18.11
C TRP A 248 6.86 -14.25 -19.62
N LYS A 249 5.74 -14.45 -20.34
CA LYS A 249 5.70 -14.38 -21.79
C LYS A 249 5.32 -12.95 -22.14
N PRO A 250 6.07 -12.28 -23.04
CA PRO A 250 5.63 -11.00 -23.55
C PRO A 250 4.20 -11.18 -24.04
N LYS A 251 3.30 -10.28 -23.62
CA LYS A 251 1.97 -10.26 -24.21
C LYS A 251 2.21 -10.11 -25.70
N VAL A 252 2.01 -11.19 -26.44
CA VAL A 252 2.04 -11.16 -27.90
C VAL A 252 1.15 -9.99 -28.25
N LYS A 253 1.72 -8.99 -28.92
CA LYS A 253 0.94 -7.88 -29.46
C LYS A 253 0.06 -8.50 -30.53
N ILE A 254 -1.01 -9.20 -30.13
CA ILE A 254 -2.15 -9.47 -30.98
C ILE A 254 -2.51 -8.08 -31.45
N ALA A 255 -2.30 -7.83 -32.74
CA ALA A 255 -2.54 -6.54 -33.36
C ALA A 255 -3.84 -6.02 -32.77
N LYS A 256 -3.76 -4.90 -32.03
CA LYS A 256 -4.94 -4.27 -31.44
C LYS A 256 -5.94 -4.24 -32.57
N GLN A 257 -7.01 -5.03 -32.47
CA GLN A 257 -8.10 -4.87 -33.42
C GLN A 257 -8.45 -3.38 -33.37
N PRO A 258 -8.57 -2.73 -34.54
CA PRO A 258 -8.76 -1.30 -34.63
C PRO A 258 -9.82 -0.93 -33.61
N LYS A 259 -9.45 -0.04 -32.70
CA LYS A 259 -10.31 0.47 -31.66
C LYS A 259 -11.60 0.88 -32.36
N SER A 260 -12.66 0.09 -32.22
CA SER A 260 -13.94 0.40 -32.82
C SER A 260 -14.24 1.85 -32.43
N GLU A 261 -14.46 2.71 -33.42
CA GLU A 261 -14.84 4.09 -33.18
C GLU A 261 -15.93 4.10 -32.11
N PRO A 262 -15.87 5.04 -31.15
CA PRO A 262 -16.91 5.16 -30.14
C PRO A 262 -18.23 5.31 -30.88
N THR A 263 -19.06 4.27 -30.83
CA THR A 263 -20.41 4.31 -31.34
C THR A 263 -21.05 5.57 -30.74
N PRO A 264 -21.63 6.46 -31.56
CA PRO A 264 -22.29 7.67 -31.07
C PRO A 264 -23.15 7.29 -29.87
N GLN A 265 -22.88 7.91 -28.72
CA GLN A 265 -23.66 7.62 -27.52
C GLN A 265 -25.12 7.85 -27.87
N LYS A 266 -25.88 6.75 -27.95
CA LYS A 266 -27.33 6.79 -28.07
C LYS A 266 -27.81 7.73 -26.96
N PRO A 267 -28.65 8.75 -27.27
CA PRO A 267 -29.18 9.67 -26.27
C PRO A 267 -29.65 8.85 -25.06
N PRO A 268 -29.33 9.27 -23.82
CA PRO A 268 -29.71 8.51 -22.64
C PRO A 268 -31.20 8.23 -22.73
N GLU A 269 -31.56 6.95 -22.87
CA GLU A 269 -32.96 6.56 -22.93
C GLU A 269 -33.66 7.17 -21.71
N PRO A 270 -34.81 7.83 -21.90
CA PRO A 270 -35.51 8.48 -20.81
C PRO A 270 -35.69 7.44 -19.70
N LEU A 271 -35.17 7.78 -18.51
CA LEU A 271 -35.31 6.97 -17.31
C LEU A 271 -36.78 6.59 -17.18
N ALA A 272 -37.10 5.32 -17.40
CA ALA A 272 -38.46 4.84 -17.28
C ALA A 272 -38.99 5.24 -15.89
N ASP A 273 -40.18 5.82 -15.86
CA ASP A 273 -40.81 6.28 -14.64
C ASP A 273 -41.36 5.06 -13.88
N PHE A 274 -40.55 4.54 -12.95
CA PHE A 274 -40.90 3.37 -12.11
C PHE A 274 -41.77 3.75 -10.90
N SER A 275 -42.38 4.93 -10.87
CA SER A 275 -43.19 5.38 -9.73
C SER A 275 -44.45 4.55 -9.53
N ALA A 276 -45.05 4.04 -10.62
CA ALA A 276 -46.23 3.19 -10.57
C ALA A 276 -45.91 1.82 -9.95
N GLU A 277 -44.83 1.18 -10.38
CA GLU A 277 -44.37 -0.11 -9.86
C GLU A 277 -43.96 -0.01 -8.39
N MET A 278 -43.38 1.14 -8.00
CA MET A 278 -43.02 1.41 -6.60
C MET A 278 -44.26 1.54 -5.71
N THR A 279 -45.29 2.25 -6.18
CA THR A 279 -46.54 2.43 -5.44
C THR A 279 -47.29 1.10 -5.31
N TRP A 280 -47.30 0.31 -6.39
CA TRP A 280 -47.85 -1.04 -6.38
C TRP A 280 -47.10 -1.93 -5.36
N TRP A 281 -45.76 -1.97 -5.39
CA TRP A 281 -44.96 -2.81 -4.49
C TRP A 281 -45.19 -2.45 -3.00
N GLN A 282 -45.31 -1.16 -2.69
CA GLN A 282 -45.59 -0.70 -1.32
C GLN A 282 -46.99 -1.08 -0.84
N SER A 283 -47.99 -1.04 -1.73
CA SER A 283 -49.38 -1.42 -1.42
C SER A 283 -49.66 -2.93 -1.48
N ALA A 284 -48.79 -3.70 -2.15
CA ALA A 284 -48.95 -5.13 -2.31
C ALA A 284 -48.83 -5.87 -0.96
N THR A 285 -49.73 -6.83 -0.75
CA THR A 285 -49.67 -7.74 0.40
C THR A 285 -48.48 -8.68 0.31
N ASP A 286 -48.03 -9.23 1.43
CA ASP A 286 -46.87 -10.14 1.44
C ASP A 286 -47.11 -11.40 0.59
N ALA A 287 -48.36 -11.87 0.48
CA ALA A 287 -48.72 -12.99 -0.41
C ALA A 287 -48.51 -12.64 -1.89
N GLN A 288 -48.86 -11.42 -2.32
CA GLN A 288 -48.65 -10.95 -3.70
C GLN A 288 -47.16 -10.75 -4.01
N ARG A 289 -46.39 -10.25 -3.03
CA ARG A 289 -44.92 -10.12 -3.18
C ARG A 289 -44.26 -11.49 -3.31
N GLU A 290 -44.68 -12.46 -2.51
CA GLU A 290 -44.19 -13.84 -2.58
C GLU A 290 -44.55 -14.53 -3.90
N ASP A 291 -45.74 -14.27 -4.47
CA ASP A 291 -46.13 -14.84 -5.76
C ASP A 291 -45.27 -14.32 -6.92
N ILE A 292 -44.90 -13.03 -6.91
CA ILE A 292 -43.94 -12.49 -7.89
C ILE A 292 -42.56 -13.11 -7.72
N LEU A 293 -42.12 -13.32 -6.47
CA LEU A 293 -40.85 -14.01 -6.19
C LEU A 293 -40.88 -15.50 -6.55
N ARG A 294 -42.05 -16.05 -6.93
CA ARG A 294 -42.16 -17.41 -7.48
C ARG A 294 -41.86 -17.51 -8.96
N ASP A 295 -41.87 -16.40 -9.70
CA ASP A 295 -41.47 -16.40 -11.10
C ASP A 295 -39.99 -16.83 -11.22
N PRO A 296 -39.67 -17.84 -12.06
CA PRO A 296 -38.31 -18.35 -12.28
C PRO A 296 -37.29 -17.25 -12.63
N ARG A 297 -37.74 -16.14 -13.20
CA ARG A 297 -36.91 -14.97 -13.54
C ARG A 297 -36.26 -14.32 -12.32
N PHE A 298 -36.79 -14.55 -11.12
CA PHE A 298 -36.25 -14.04 -9.86
C PHE A 298 -35.44 -15.10 -9.07
N ASP A 299 -35.02 -16.21 -9.69
CA ASP A 299 -34.29 -17.28 -8.98
C ASP A 299 -32.93 -16.86 -8.40
N LEU A 300 -32.23 -15.91 -9.04
CA LEU A 300 -31.01 -15.31 -8.49
C LEU A 300 -31.30 -14.59 -7.16
N TYR A 301 -32.52 -14.07 -7.02
CA TYR A 301 -32.98 -13.36 -5.85
C TYR A 301 -33.31 -14.29 -4.68
N ARG A 302 -34.01 -15.40 -4.97
CA ARG A 302 -34.23 -16.48 -4.00
C ARG A 302 -32.93 -16.98 -3.38
N LYS A 303 -31.87 -17.11 -4.18
CA LYS A 303 -30.55 -17.53 -3.69
C LYS A 303 -29.95 -16.52 -2.71
N SER A 304 -30.23 -15.23 -2.86
CA SER A 304 -29.84 -14.16 -1.93
C SER A 304 -30.68 -14.18 -0.64
N MET A 305 -31.98 -14.45 -0.75
CA MET A 305 -32.96 -14.46 0.36
C MET A 305 -32.76 -15.60 1.37
N ARG A 306 -32.01 -16.66 1.02
CA ARG A 306 -31.68 -17.78 1.95
C ARG A 306 -30.93 -17.34 3.23
N LYS A 307 -30.56 -16.06 3.36
CA LYS A 307 -29.92 -15.48 4.55
C LYS A 307 -30.89 -14.77 5.51
N GLY A 308 -32.13 -15.23 5.63
CA GLY A 308 -33.08 -14.76 6.65
C GLY A 308 -33.59 -13.32 6.43
N VAL A 309 -33.55 -12.83 5.19
CA VAL A 309 -34.04 -11.52 4.80
C VAL A 309 -35.49 -11.69 4.34
N THR A 310 -36.44 -10.97 4.95
CA THR A 310 -37.85 -11.04 4.58
C THR A 310 -38.12 -10.18 3.34
N ALA A 311 -39.15 -10.51 2.56
CA ALA A 311 -39.51 -9.75 1.36
C ALA A 311 -39.78 -8.26 1.63
N ALA A 312 -40.20 -7.91 2.84
CA ALA A 312 -40.41 -6.53 3.29
C ALA A 312 -39.11 -5.74 3.54
N SER A 313 -37.99 -6.42 3.79
CA SER A 313 -36.70 -5.80 4.16
C SER A 313 -35.79 -5.48 2.98
N LEU A 314 -36.26 -5.77 1.76
CA LEU A 314 -35.51 -5.56 0.54
C LEU A 314 -35.55 -4.09 0.15
N GLY A 315 -34.41 -3.42 0.29
CA GLY A 315 -34.29 -2.03 -0.09
C GLY A 315 -34.58 -1.80 -1.56
N LEU A 316 -35.25 -0.68 -1.84
CA LEU A 316 -35.52 -0.11 -3.16
C LEU A 316 -34.38 -0.18 -4.20
N PRO A 317 -33.10 -0.03 -3.84
CA PRO A 317 -32.01 -0.13 -4.81
C PRO A 317 -31.91 -1.50 -5.47
N VAL A 318 -32.20 -2.57 -4.73
CA VAL A 318 -32.05 -3.94 -5.22
C VAL A 318 -33.18 -4.27 -6.21
N LEU A 319 -34.40 -3.83 -5.91
CA LEU A 319 -35.55 -4.05 -6.79
C LEU A 319 -35.40 -3.29 -8.12
N ARG A 320 -34.84 -2.08 -8.09
CA ARG A 320 -34.51 -1.30 -9.30
C ARG A 320 -33.49 -2.00 -10.18
N GLN A 321 -32.46 -2.59 -9.58
CA GLN A 321 -31.43 -3.30 -10.35
C GLN A 321 -32.01 -4.52 -11.06
N VAL A 322 -32.90 -5.26 -10.39
CA VAL A 322 -33.54 -6.44 -10.98
C VAL A 322 -34.50 -6.07 -12.11
N LEU A 323 -35.33 -5.04 -11.93
CA LEU A 323 -36.23 -4.58 -13.00
C LEU A 323 -35.46 -4.07 -14.22
N ALA A 324 -34.31 -3.42 -14.00
CA ALA A 324 -33.43 -2.98 -15.09
C ALA A 324 -32.81 -4.17 -15.86
N GLU A 325 -32.38 -5.22 -15.16
CA GLU A 325 -31.85 -6.44 -15.81
C GLU A 325 -32.93 -7.17 -16.61
N LEU A 326 -34.16 -7.26 -16.10
CA LEU A 326 -35.29 -7.86 -16.82
C LEU A 326 -35.68 -7.06 -18.07
N ALA A 327 -35.68 -5.72 -17.99
CA ALA A 327 -35.93 -4.88 -19.14
C ALA A 327 -34.86 -5.07 -20.24
N GLN A 328 -33.59 -5.24 -19.84
CA GLN A 328 -32.51 -5.55 -20.78
C GLN A 328 -32.66 -6.93 -21.42
N GLU A 329 -33.07 -7.95 -20.64
CA GLU A 329 -33.27 -9.29 -21.15
C GLU A 329 -34.47 -9.37 -22.11
N ALA A 330 -35.57 -8.69 -21.79
CA ALA A 330 -36.72 -8.56 -22.69
C ALA A 330 -36.33 -7.89 -24.03
N SER A 331 -35.51 -6.84 -23.97
CA SER A 331 -35.01 -6.15 -25.16
C SER A 331 -34.10 -7.06 -26.01
N ARG A 332 -33.26 -7.89 -25.37
CA ARG A 332 -32.45 -8.91 -26.08
C ARG A 332 -33.32 -9.95 -26.76
N THR A 333 -34.34 -10.46 -26.08
CA THR A 333 -35.24 -11.46 -26.67
C THR A 333 -36.06 -10.90 -27.83
N ALA A 334 -36.51 -9.64 -27.73
CA ALA A 334 -37.21 -8.96 -28.83
C ALA A 334 -36.30 -8.82 -30.06
N THR A 335 -35.04 -8.46 -29.86
CA THR A 335 -34.06 -8.33 -30.97
C THR A 335 -33.79 -9.68 -31.65
N VAL A 336 -33.74 -10.78 -30.89
CA VAL A 336 -33.55 -12.14 -31.44
C VAL A 336 -34.77 -12.58 -32.26
N LEU A 337 -35.98 -12.29 -31.78
CA LEU A 337 -37.23 -12.60 -32.48
C LEU A 337 -37.39 -11.79 -33.77
N GLU A 338 -37.05 -10.50 -33.74
CA GLU A 338 -37.07 -9.64 -34.92
C GLU A 338 -36.06 -10.12 -35.98
N LYS A 339 -34.87 -10.55 -35.55
CA LYS A 339 -33.86 -11.10 -36.45
C LYS A 339 -34.24 -12.47 -37.04
N ALA A 340 -35.06 -13.25 -36.32
CA ALA A 340 -35.60 -14.52 -36.81
C ALA A 340 -36.76 -14.34 -37.80
N GLN A 341 -37.40 -13.16 -37.84
CA GLN A 341 -38.51 -12.84 -38.74
C GLN A 341 -38.09 -12.14 -40.03
N GLN A 342 -36.80 -11.82 -40.22
CA GLN A 342 -36.31 -11.39 -41.54
C GLN A 342 -36.12 -12.62 -42.44
N PRO A 343 -37.00 -12.85 -43.44
CA PRO A 343 -36.80 -13.94 -44.38
C PRO A 343 -35.51 -13.68 -45.15
N GLU A 344 -34.70 -14.74 -45.24
CA GLU A 344 -33.42 -14.83 -45.93
C GLU A 344 -33.60 -14.63 -47.45
N ALA A 345 -33.93 -13.40 -47.86
CA ALA A 345 -34.07 -13.00 -49.25
C ALA A 345 -32.71 -12.57 -49.80
N ALA A 346 -31.77 -13.52 -49.90
CA ALA A 346 -30.49 -13.31 -50.59
C ALA A 346 -29.83 -14.65 -50.98
N ALA A 347 -30.51 -15.42 -51.82
CA ALA A 347 -29.87 -16.44 -52.66
C ALA A 347 -30.61 -16.50 -54.00
N ALA A 348 -30.32 -15.52 -54.85
CA ALA A 348 -30.60 -15.53 -56.28
C ALA A 348 -29.36 -14.99 -57.00
#